data_AF-A0A9E2B7R7-F1
#
_entry.id   AF-A0A9E2B7R7-F1
#
_cell.length_a   1.000
_cell.length_b   1.000
_cell.length_c   1.000
_cell.angle_alpha   90.00
_cell.angle_beta   90.00
_cell.angle_gamma   90.00
#
_symmetry.space_group_name_H-M   'P 1'
#
loop_
_entity.id
_entity.type
_entity.pdbx_description
1 polymer ?
#
loop_
_entity_poly.entity_id
_entity_poly.type
_entity_poly.pdbx_seq_one_letter_code
_entity_poly.pdbx_strand_id
1 'polypeptide(L)'
;DQSVGGGGFSGGGFGDAFSDIFGDIFGGGGRSRVRKGADLQYNLELTLEDAVSGTTVKIRVPTLKHCTTCSGSGAKPGTSAETCSTCGGHGQVRMQQGFFSVQQTCPNCRGKGTTISDPCNTCHGAGRVKEHKSLSVEVPAGVDNGDRIRLSGEGEAGDASAPSGDLFVQIHVKPHPIFERDNADLYCEVPISIVTAALGGELEVPSLEGRLNLKIPAGTQTHKQFRMRGKGVKPVRGGPIGDLICRIVVETPVKLSAEQKQLLEQFAQSMDKAGKKHSPNENSWIDSMKKFFEDMKS
;
A
#
# COMPACT_ATOMS: atom_id res chain seq x y z
N ASP A 1 64.12 14.32 -36.83
CA ASP A 1 64.43 13.35 -37.90
C ASP A 1 63.37 12.27 -37.91
N GLN A 2 62.77 12.04 -39.08
CA GLN A 2 62.01 10.87 -39.58
C GLN A 2 60.88 10.25 -38.71
N SER A 3 59.59 10.25 -39.09
CA SER A 3 58.92 9.70 -40.29
C SER A 3 58.65 8.17 -40.26
N VAL A 4 57.37 7.84 -40.04
CA VAL A 4 56.51 6.85 -40.76
C VAL A 4 56.63 5.33 -40.49
N GLY A 5 55.45 4.73 -40.28
CA GLY A 5 55.05 3.38 -40.76
C GLY A 5 54.86 2.34 -39.64
N GLY A 6 53.81 1.52 -39.56
CA GLY A 6 52.68 1.23 -40.44
C GLY A 6 51.96 -0.03 -39.92
N GLY A 7 50.65 -0.12 -40.17
CA GLY A 7 49.82 -1.33 -40.37
C GLY A 7 49.89 -2.52 -39.39
N GLY A 8 48.72 -2.88 -38.84
CA GLY A 8 48.49 -4.20 -38.24
C GLY A 8 47.03 -4.43 -37.86
N PHE A 9 46.18 -4.72 -38.84
CA PHE A 9 44.84 -5.30 -38.60
C PHE A 9 44.99 -6.83 -38.50
N SER A 10 44.72 -7.40 -37.33
CA SER A 10 44.63 -8.83 -37.04
C SER A 10 43.98 -8.93 -35.65
N GLY A 11 42.68 -9.17 -35.51
CA GLY A 11 42.10 -10.50 -35.65
C GLY A 11 41.97 -11.15 -34.26
N GLY A 12 40.75 -11.24 -33.71
CA GLY A 12 40.46 -12.03 -32.50
C GLY A 12 39.92 -11.26 -31.29
N GLY A 13 38.77 -10.61 -31.42
CA GLY A 13 38.09 -9.89 -30.31
C GLY A 13 36.77 -10.53 -29.85
N PHE A 14 36.65 -11.86 -29.89
CA PHE A 14 35.43 -12.58 -29.50
C PHE A 14 35.68 -13.80 -28.57
N GLY A 15 36.91 -13.97 -28.08
CA GLY A 15 37.29 -15.07 -27.17
C GLY A 15 37.27 -14.72 -25.69
N ASP A 16 37.76 -13.53 -25.31
CA ASP A 16 38.01 -13.21 -23.89
C ASP A 16 36.80 -12.63 -23.15
N ALA A 17 35.81 -12.06 -23.86
CA ALA A 17 34.57 -11.60 -23.24
C ALA A 17 33.57 -12.75 -22.96
N PHE A 18 33.80 -13.93 -23.57
CA PHE A 18 32.97 -15.12 -23.36
C PHE A 18 33.57 -16.08 -22.31
N SER A 19 34.86 -15.97 -21.98
CA SER A 19 35.49 -16.80 -20.94
C SER A 19 35.18 -16.31 -19.53
N ASP A 20 35.10 -14.99 -19.30
CA ASP A 20 34.89 -14.43 -17.95
C ASP A 20 33.42 -14.52 -17.49
N ILE A 21 32.46 -14.56 -18.41
CA ILE A 21 31.04 -14.79 -18.10
C ILE A 21 30.76 -16.27 -17.81
N PHE A 22 31.55 -17.20 -18.38
CA PHE A 22 31.43 -18.63 -18.12
C PHE A 22 32.27 -19.11 -16.92
N GLY A 23 33.25 -18.32 -16.46
CA GLY A 23 34.02 -18.62 -15.25
C GLY A 23 33.20 -18.50 -13.96
N ASP A 24 32.38 -17.46 -13.85
CA ASP A 24 31.58 -17.17 -12.64
C ASP A 24 30.28 -17.99 -12.54
N ILE A 25 29.83 -18.60 -13.64
CA ILE A 25 28.65 -19.48 -13.66
C ILE A 25 28.98 -20.94 -13.29
N PHE A 26 30.25 -21.36 -13.41
CA PHE A 26 30.70 -22.73 -13.15
C PHE A 26 31.57 -22.88 -11.88
N GLY A 27 31.75 -21.82 -11.10
CA GLY A 27 32.51 -21.83 -9.85
C GLY A 27 31.64 -21.71 -8.59
N GLY A 28 31.52 -22.81 -7.83
CA GLY A 28 31.30 -22.70 -6.38
C GLY A 28 29.96 -23.18 -5.82
N GLY A 29 29.90 -24.48 -5.52
CA GLY A 29 29.31 -24.97 -4.26
C GLY A 29 27.87 -24.56 -3.95
N GLY A 30 26.91 -25.13 -4.68
CA GLY A 30 25.51 -25.19 -4.26
C GLY A 30 25.32 -26.07 -3.03
N ARG A 31 25.89 -25.69 -1.88
CA ARG A 31 25.35 -26.13 -0.58
C ARG A 31 23.87 -25.75 -0.59
N SER A 32 23.00 -26.71 -0.30
CA SER A 32 21.60 -26.45 0.04
C SER A 32 21.57 -25.41 1.16
N ARG A 33 21.53 -24.11 0.81
CA ARG A 33 21.43 -23.03 1.79
C ARG A 33 20.08 -23.20 2.45
N VAL A 34 20.12 -23.44 3.75
CA VAL A 34 18.97 -23.38 4.66
C VAL A 34 18.23 -22.08 4.37
N ARG A 35 17.09 -22.17 3.67
CA ARG A 35 16.35 -21.00 3.22
C ARG A 35 15.44 -20.55 4.36
N LYS A 36 15.61 -19.28 4.78
CA LYS A 36 14.66 -18.57 5.65
C LYS A 36 13.25 -18.78 5.09
N GLY A 37 12.28 -18.95 5.97
CA GLY A 37 10.88 -19.05 5.56
C GLY A 37 10.40 -17.80 4.85
N ALA A 38 9.36 -17.95 4.03
CA ALA A 38 8.81 -16.86 3.26
C ALA A 38 8.17 -15.81 4.18
N ASP A 39 8.38 -14.54 3.86
CA ASP A 39 7.67 -13.46 4.52
C ASP A 39 6.20 -13.47 4.06
N LEU A 40 5.29 -13.14 4.97
CA LEU A 40 3.85 -13.07 4.72
C LEU A 40 3.38 -11.62 4.71
N GLN A 41 2.32 -11.35 3.97
CA GLN A 41 1.64 -10.06 4.00
C GLN A 41 0.18 -10.24 4.40
N TYR A 42 -0.28 -9.44 5.35
CA TYR A 42 -1.68 -9.38 5.76
C TYR A 42 -2.20 -7.95 5.61
N ASN A 43 -3.29 -7.76 4.88
CA ASN A 43 -3.92 -6.46 4.72
C ASN A 43 -4.92 -6.27 5.86
N LEU A 44 -4.62 -5.34 6.77
CA LEU A 44 -5.49 -4.98 7.88
C LEU A 44 -6.31 -3.76 7.50
N GLU A 45 -7.62 -3.96 7.37
CA GLU A 45 -8.55 -2.85 7.16
C GLU A 45 -8.93 -2.19 8.48
N LEU A 46 -8.82 -0.86 8.55
CA LEU A 46 -9.17 -0.06 9.72
C LEU A 46 -10.14 1.07 9.32
N THR A 47 -10.96 1.52 10.27
CA THR A 47 -11.68 2.78 10.10
C THR A 47 -10.74 3.97 10.31
N LEU A 48 -11.17 5.16 9.90
CA LEU A 48 -10.37 6.37 10.10
C LEU A 48 -10.18 6.66 11.60
N GLU A 49 -11.22 6.43 12.40
CA GLU A 49 -11.22 6.63 13.85
C GLU A 49 -10.21 5.70 14.55
N ASP A 50 -10.20 4.41 14.17
CA ASP A 50 -9.25 3.42 14.70
C ASP A 50 -7.81 3.76 14.28
N ALA A 51 -7.62 4.20 13.04
CA ALA A 51 -6.32 4.61 12.52
C ALA A 51 -5.75 5.85 13.26
N VAL A 52 -6.63 6.79 13.65
CA VAL A 52 -6.21 8.02 14.34
C VAL A 52 -6.03 7.81 15.84
N SER A 53 -6.92 7.08 16.49
CA SER A 53 -6.84 6.83 17.94
C SER A 53 -5.81 5.75 18.31
N GLY A 54 -5.49 4.84 17.38
CA GLY A 54 -4.71 3.65 17.65
C GLY A 54 -5.60 2.55 18.24
N THR A 55 -5.33 1.30 17.88
CA THR A 55 -6.16 0.16 18.30
C THR A 55 -5.34 -1.12 18.35
N THR A 56 -5.87 -2.13 19.03
CA THR A 56 -5.27 -3.47 19.08
C THR A 56 -6.22 -4.45 18.43
N VAL A 57 -5.81 -5.02 17.30
CA VAL A 57 -6.65 -5.93 16.51
C VAL A 57 -6.09 -7.35 16.57
N LYS A 58 -6.95 -8.33 16.82
CA LYS A 58 -6.60 -9.74 16.71
C LYS A 58 -6.82 -10.21 15.27
N ILE A 59 -5.75 -10.61 14.59
CA ILE A 59 -5.79 -11.16 13.23
C ILE A 59 -5.57 -12.67 13.25
N ARG A 60 -6.14 -13.37 12.27
CA ARG A 60 -5.96 -14.82 12.10
C ARG A 60 -5.26 -15.08 10.77
N VAL A 61 -4.00 -15.52 10.84
CA VAL A 61 -3.17 -15.73 9.65
C VAL A 61 -2.94 -17.22 9.43
N PRO A 62 -3.25 -17.77 8.24
CA PRO A 62 -2.82 -19.12 7.87
C PRO A 62 -1.31 -19.12 7.65
N THR A 63 -0.58 -19.95 8.38
CA THR A 63 0.89 -20.05 8.25
C THR A 63 1.33 -21.51 8.21
N LEU A 64 2.48 -21.75 7.56
CA LEU A 64 3.19 -23.02 7.67
C LEU A 64 4.08 -22.97 8.90
N LYS A 65 3.89 -23.88 9.85
CA LYS A 65 4.78 -24.05 11.00
C LYS A 65 5.58 -25.34 10.90
N HIS A 66 6.71 -25.41 11.59
CA HIS A 66 7.42 -26.66 11.77
C HIS A 66 6.50 -27.70 12.41
N CYS A 67 6.51 -28.91 11.86
CA CYS A 67 5.76 -30.01 12.43
C CYS A 67 6.31 -30.32 13.82
N THR A 68 5.47 -30.20 14.84
CA THR A 68 5.83 -30.47 16.24
C THR A 68 6.20 -31.92 16.48
N THR A 69 5.61 -32.86 15.73
CA THR A 69 5.91 -34.29 15.85
C THR A 69 7.34 -34.63 15.44
N CYS A 70 7.85 -34.06 14.35
CA CYS A 70 9.18 -34.38 13.82
C CYS A 70 10.19 -33.23 13.97
N SER A 71 9.82 -32.14 14.64
CA SER A 71 10.64 -30.93 14.81
C SER A 71 11.23 -30.41 13.48
N GLY A 72 10.47 -30.46 12.40
CA GLY A 72 10.92 -29.99 11.08
C GLY A 72 11.71 -31.00 10.24
N SER A 73 12.09 -32.17 10.77
CA SER A 73 12.91 -33.16 10.03
C SER A 73 12.18 -33.84 8.87
N GLY A 74 10.84 -33.92 8.94
CA GLY A 74 10.01 -34.68 8.01
C GLY A 74 10.03 -36.19 8.24
N ALA A 75 10.91 -36.71 9.10
CA ALA A 75 11.02 -38.13 9.43
C ALA A 75 10.18 -38.50 10.66
N LYS A 76 9.77 -39.77 10.75
CA LYS A 76 9.07 -40.30 11.92
C LYS A 76 9.96 -40.16 13.17
N PRO A 77 9.41 -39.82 14.35
CA PRO A 77 10.20 -39.73 15.58
C PRO A 77 11.02 -41.01 15.82
N GLY A 78 12.31 -40.87 16.11
CA GLY A 78 13.25 -41.99 16.28
C GLY A 78 13.89 -42.50 14.98
N THR A 79 13.47 -41.99 13.82
CA THR A 79 14.13 -42.21 12.53
C THR A 79 14.78 -40.92 12.05
N SER A 80 15.78 -41.04 11.17
CA SER A 80 16.49 -39.89 10.60
C SER A 80 16.49 -39.95 9.07
N ALA A 81 16.73 -38.80 8.44
CA ALA A 81 16.93 -38.76 7.01
C ALA A 81 18.31 -39.34 6.69
N GLU A 82 18.36 -40.29 5.77
CA GLU A 82 19.60 -40.91 5.32
C GLU A 82 20.19 -40.13 4.14
N THR A 83 21.51 -40.21 3.98
CA THR A 83 22.17 -39.58 2.83
C THR A 83 21.73 -40.29 1.55
N CYS A 84 21.28 -39.53 0.55
CA CYS A 84 20.78 -40.11 -0.69
C CYS A 84 21.92 -40.83 -1.42
N SER A 85 21.82 -42.16 -1.55
CA SER A 85 22.81 -43.02 -2.21
C SER A 85 23.07 -42.64 -3.67
N THR A 86 22.05 -42.15 -4.38
CA THR A 86 22.13 -41.79 -5.81
C THR A 86 22.99 -40.55 -6.06
N CYS A 87 23.02 -39.60 -5.12
CA CYS A 87 23.76 -38.34 -5.28
C CYS A 87 24.80 -38.11 -4.20
N GLY A 88 25.03 -39.05 -3.27
CA GLY A 88 25.98 -38.92 -2.17
C GLY A 88 25.75 -37.70 -1.28
N GLY A 89 24.51 -37.20 -1.15
CA GLY A 89 24.23 -35.98 -0.39
C GLY A 89 24.29 -34.68 -1.20
N HIS A 90 24.71 -34.71 -2.46
CA HIS A 90 24.91 -33.51 -3.28
C HIS A 90 23.60 -32.91 -3.84
N GLY A 91 22.49 -33.65 -3.78
CA GLY A 91 21.18 -33.19 -4.29
C GLY A 91 21.09 -33.13 -5.82
N GLN A 92 22.20 -33.31 -6.53
CA GLN A 92 22.33 -33.20 -7.97
C GLN A 92 23.12 -34.40 -8.48
N VAL A 93 22.80 -34.86 -9.69
CA VAL A 93 23.52 -35.92 -10.39
C VAL A 93 24.09 -35.34 -11.69
N ARG A 94 25.33 -35.70 -11.99
CA ARG A 94 26.02 -35.30 -13.21
C ARG A 94 25.76 -36.36 -14.28
N MET A 95 25.08 -36.01 -15.36
CA MET A 95 24.94 -36.89 -16.52
C MET A 95 25.95 -36.45 -17.59
N GLN A 96 26.87 -37.35 -17.94
CA GLN A 96 27.82 -37.15 -19.04
C GLN A 96 27.35 -37.95 -20.25
N GLN A 97 27.11 -37.24 -21.37
CA GLN A 97 26.95 -37.85 -22.69
C GLN A 97 27.96 -37.22 -23.64
N GLY A 98 28.99 -37.98 -23.99
CA GLY A 98 30.10 -37.49 -24.81
C GLY A 98 30.84 -36.33 -24.12
N PHE A 99 31.03 -35.24 -24.86
CA PHE A 99 31.69 -34.02 -24.38
C PHE A 99 30.77 -33.06 -23.62
N PHE A 100 29.47 -33.36 -23.52
CA PHE A 100 28.52 -32.57 -22.75
C PHE A 100 28.29 -33.17 -21.36
N SER A 101 28.41 -32.32 -20.34
CA SER A 101 28.15 -32.65 -18.94
C SER A 101 27.03 -31.74 -18.43
N VAL A 102 25.86 -32.30 -18.19
CA VAL A 102 24.72 -31.57 -17.63
C VAL A 102 24.52 -31.99 -16.18
N GLN A 103 24.38 -31.01 -15.29
CA GLN A 103 23.94 -31.25 -13.92
C GLN A 103 22.41 -31.22 -13.88
N GLN A 104 21.81 -32.29 -13.36
CA GLN A 104 20.38 -32.37 -13.16
C GLN A 104 20.10 -32.61 -11.68
N THR A 105 18.97 -32.08 -11.19
CA THR A 105 18.46 -32.39 -9.85
C THR A 105 18.33 -33.91 -9.68
N CYS A 106 18.84 -34.46 -8.59
CA CYS A 106 18.78 -35.89 -8.31
C CYS A 106 17.31 -36.35 -8.26
N PRO A 107 16.90 -37.36 -9.07
CA PRO A 107 15.50 -37.80 -9.12
C PRO A 107 15.04 -38.48 -7.82
N ASN A 108 15.98 -39.07 -7.07
CA ASN A 108 15.69 -39.83 -5.85
C ASN A 108 15.42 -38.93 -4.63
N CYS A 109 16.26 -37.91 -4.39
CA CYS A 109 16.07 -36.97 -3.29
C CYS A 109 15.44 -35.63 -3.71
N ARG A 110 15.16 -35.44 -5.01
CA ARG A 110 14.59 -34.21 -5.60
C ARG A 110 15.33 -32.93 -5.17
N GLY A 111 16.66 -32.99 -5.07
CA GLY A 111 17.47 -31.84 -4.67
C GLY A 111 17.81 -31.76 -3.18
N LYS A 112 17.15 -32.52 -2.31
CA LYS A 112 17.35 -32.42 -0.84
C LYS A 112 18.68 -33.00 -0.35
N GLY A 113 19.32 -33.88 -1.12
CA GLY A 113 20.53 -34.59 -0.71
C GLY A 113 20.27 -35.74 0.29
N THR A 114 19.11 -35.76 0.95
CA THR A 114 18.71 -36.82 1.87
C THR A 114 17.41 -37.48 1.43
N THR A 115 17.22 -38.74 1.84
CA THR A 115 16.02 -39.54 1.63
C THR A 115 15.43 -39.94 2.96
N ILE A 116 14.11 -39.85 3.09
CA ILE A 116 13.38 -40.19 4.31
C ILE A 116 12.72 -41.55 4.08
N SER A 117 13.21 -42.59 4.74
CA SER A 117 12.67 -43.95 4.66
C SER A 117 11.30 -44.05 5.34
N ASP A 118 11.17 -43.42 6.51
CA ASP A 118 9.94 -43.39 7.31
C ASP A 118 9.43 -41.95 7.44
N PRO A 119 8.51 -41.49 6.57
CA PRO A 119 7.97 -40.15 6.64
C PRO A 119 7.15 -39.95 7.92
N CYS A 120 7.18 -38.73 8.46
CA CYS A 120 6.34 -38.34 9.59
C CYS A 120 4.85 -38.40 9.19
N ASN A 121 4.02 -39.07 9.98
CA ASN A 121 2.59 -39.21 9.71
C ASN A 121 1.82 -37.87 9.70
N THR A 122 2.29 -36.88 10.45
CA THR A 122 1.58 -35.59 10.60
C THR A 122 1.83 -34.66 9.41
N CYS A 123 3.07 -34.61 8.90
CA CYS A 123 3.47 -33.72 7.81
C CYS A 123 3.78 -34.46 6.49
N HIS A 124 3.66 -35.79 6.46
CA HIS A 124 3.87 -36.65 5.29
C HIS A 124 5.22 -36.41 4.59
N GLY A 125 6.29 -36.18 5.38
CA GLY A 125 7.64 -35.92 4.84
C GLY A 125 7.92 -34.45 4.50
N ALA A 126 6.96 -33.54 4.65
CA ALA A 126 7.15 -32.12 4.35
C ALA A 126 7.91 -31.34 5.43
N GLY A 127 7.92 -31.83 6.67
CA GLY A 127 8.53 -31.15 7.83
C GLY A 127 7.74 -29.93 8.33
N ARG A 128 6.66 -29.54 7.66
CA ARG A 128 5.80 -28.40 8.02
C ARG A 128 4.33 -28.77 7.96
N VAL A 129 3.51 -28.06 8.73
CA VAL A 129 2.04 -28.22 8.79
C VAL A 129 1.36 -26.86 8.65
N LYS A 130 0.19 -26.83 8.01
CA LYS A 130 -0.64 -25.63 7.92
C LYS A 130 -1.40 -25.45 9.23
N GLU A 131 -1.26 -24.28 9.84
CA GLU A 131 -2.00 -23.88 11.03
C GLU A 131 -2.53 -22.46 10.88
N HIS A 132 -3.55 -22.10 11.65
CA HIS A 132 -3.96 -20.72 11.80
C HIS A 132 -3.39 -20.15 13.10
N LYS A 133 -2.62 -19.08 13.00
CA LYS A 133 -2.12 -18.34 14.16
C LYS A 133 -2.99 -17.11 14.41
N SER A 134 -3.45 -16.96 15.65
CA SER A 134 -4.09 -15.72 16.10
C SER A 134 -3.03 -14.80 16.69
N LEU A 135 -2.85 -13.63 16.10
CA LEU A 135 -1.85 -12.64 16.51
C LEU A 135 -2.57 -11.36 16.94
N SER A 136 -2.09 -10.76 18.02
CA SER A 136 -2.54 -9.42 18.44
C SER A 136 -1.60 -8.39 17.83
N VAL A 137 -2.12 -7.51 17.00
CA VAL A 137 -1.36 -6.45 16.35
C VAL A 137 -1.72 -5.13 17.01
N GLU A 138 -0.73 -4.50 17.62
CA GLU A 138 -0.85 -3.15 18.18
C GLU A 138 -0.62 -2.15 17.05
N VAL A 139 -1.66 -1.39 16.72
CA VAL A 139 -1.64 -0.35 15.69
C VAL A 139 -1.43 0.99 16.38
N PRO A 140 -0.31 1.68 16.14
CA PRO A 140 -0.06 2.98 16.76
C PRO A 140 -1.04 4.04 16.25
N ALA A 141 -1.33 5.03 17.09
CA ALA A 141 -2.17 6.16 16.74
C ALA A 141 -1.55 6.99 15.59
N GLY A 142 -2.36 7.32 14.58
CA GLY A 142 -1.96 8.18 13.46
C GLY A 142 -1.47 7.45 12.21
N VAL A 143 -1.62 6.12 12.15
CA VAL A 143 -1.20 5.30 10.99
C VAL A 143 -1.95 5.73 9.75
N ASP A 144 -1.30 5.68 8.60
CA ASP A 144 -1.89 6.04 7.32
C ASP A 144 -1.99 4.85 6.37
N ASN A 145 -2.72 5.03 5.28
CA ASN A 145 -2.87 4.02 4.25
C ASN A 145 -1.50 3.66 3.66
N GLY A 146 -1.18 2.37 3.61
CA GLY A 146 0.10 1.87 3.12
C GLY A 146 1.21 1.76 4.17
N ASP A 147 1.00 2.21 5.40
CA ASP A 147 1.92 1.92 6.51
C ASP A 147 2.04 0.42 6.75
N ARG A 148 3.21 -0.02 7.21
CA ARG A 148 3.55 -1.43 7.40
C ARG A 148 4.06 -1.69 8.81
N ILE A 149 3.42 -2.62 9.50
CA ILE A 149 3.87 -3.12 10.81
C ILE A 149 4.54 -4.47 10.58
N ARG A 150 5.80 -4.61 11.03
CA ARG A 150 6.56 -5.85 10.92
C ARG A 150 6.47 -6.64 12.22
N LEU A 151 6.00 -7.87 12.13
CA LEU A 151 6.05 -8.86 13.20
C LEU A 151 7.14 -9.88 12.87
N SER A 152 8.27 -9.77 13.57
CA SER A 152 9.46 -10.56 13.27
C SER A 152 9.28 -12.04 13.63
N GLY A 153 9.66 -12.95 12.74
CA GLY A 153 9.55 -14.39 12.94
C GLY A 153 8.13 -14.97 12.85
N GLU A 154 7.15 -14.13 12.49
CA GLU A 154 5.73 -14.50 12.40
C GLU A 154 5.28 -14.90 10.98
N GLY A 155 6.21 -14.95 10.03
CA GLY A 155 5.98 -15.45 8.67
C GLY A 155 5.97 -16.98 8.59
N GLU A 156 6.20 -17.52 7.40
CA GLU A 156 6.23 -18.98 7.23
C GLU A 156 7.48 -19.58 7.89
N ALA A 157 7.38 -20.81 8.40
CA ALA A 157 8.54 -21.57 8.83
C ALA A 157 9.46 -21.84 7.63
N GLY A 158 10.78 -21.79 7.84
CA GLY A 158 11.76 -22.07 6.80
C GLY A 158 12.07 -23.57 6.61
N ASP A 159 12.98 -23.88 5.69
CA ASP A 159 13.34 -25.27 5.41
C ASP A 159 14.24 -25.83 6.51
N ALA A 160 13.96 -27.07 6.95
CA ALA A 160 14.68 -27.71 8.05
C ALA A 160 14.68 -26.82 9.33
N SER A 161 15.86 -26.49 9.86
CA SER A 161 16.04 -25.63 11.04
C SER A 161 16.22 -24.14 10.70
N ALA A 162 15.78 -23.71 9.51
CA ALA A 162 15.82 -22.30 9.11
C ALA A 162 14.89 -21.43 9.98
N PRO A 163 15.27 -20.17 10.26
CA PRO A 163 14.36 -19.24 10.91
C PRO A 163 13.13 -18.97 10.03
N SER A 164 12.02 -18.64 10.69
CA SER A 164 10.80 -18.22 10.02
C SER A 164 10.97 -16.90 9.28
N GLY A 165 10.08 -16.69 8.31
CA GLY A 165 9.77 -15.40 7.71
C GLY A 165 9.28 -14.37 8.71
N ASP A 166 9.07 -13.15 8.24
CA ASP A 166 8.39 -12.09 8.96
C ASP A 166 6.96 -11.91 8.43
N LEU A 167 6.05 -11.40 9.26
CA LEU A 167 4.72 -11.01 8.83
C LEU A 167 4.65 -9.48 8.72
N PHE A 168 4.37 -8.98 7.52
CA PHE A 168 4.10 -7.58 7.26
C PHE A 168 2.60 -7.33 7.25
N VAL A 169 2.12 -6.59 8.23
CA VAL A 169 0.74 -6.13 8.29
C VAL A 169 0.68 -4.79 7.56
N GLN A 170 0.09 -4.77 6.37
CA GLN A 170 -0.12 -3.54 5.61
C GLN A 170 -1.47 -2.94 6.00
N ILE A 171 -1.45 -1.67 6.38
CA ILE A 171 -2.64 -0.94 6.85
C ILE A 171 -3.40 -0.41 5.63
N HIS A 172 -4.72 -0.63 5.64
CA HIS A 172 -5.64 -0.06 4.69
C HIS A 172 -6.77 0.68 5.41
N VAL A 173 -6.76 2.01 5.33
CA VAL A 173 -7.81 2.83 5.94
C VAL A 173 -9.02 2.85 5.01
N LYS A 174 -10.19 2.48 5.53
CA LYS A 174 -11.44 2.50 4.76
C LYS A 174 -11.80 3.94 4.37
N PRO A 175 -12.35 4.16 3.16
CA PRO A 175 -12.94 5.43 2.80
C PRO A 175 -13.98 5.86 3.84
N HIS A 176 -13.88 7.09 4.33
CA HIS A 176 -14.81 7.62 5.32
C HIS A 176 -15.85 8.52 4.62
N PRO A 177 -17.15 8.44 4.98
CA PRO A 177 -18.21 9.16 4.26
C PRO A 177 -18.16 10.69 4.39
N ILE A 178 -17.52 11.20 5.43
CA ILE A 178 -17.48 12.65 5.75
C ILE A 178 -16.07 13.22 5.59
N PHE A 179 -15.04 12.40 5.77
CA PHE A 179 -13.66 12.87 5.91
C PHE A 179 -12.81 12.24 4.84
N GLU A 180 -12.02 13.07 4.18
CA GLU A 180 -10.92 12.63 3.35
C GLU A 180 -9.63 13.01 4.07
N ARG A 181 -8.78 12.01 4.33
CA ARG A 181 -7.48 12.24 4.96
C ARG A 181 -6.43 12.45 3.89
N ASP A 182 -5.69 13.53 4.02
CA ASP A 182 -4.48 13.79 3.25
C ASP A 182 -3.34 14.05 4.24
N ASN A 183 -2.50 13.04 4.42
CA ASN A 183 -1.40 13.04 5.39
C ASN A 183 -1.88 13.35 6.83
N ALA A 184 -1.56 14.54 7.34
CA ALA A 184 -1.95 15.00 8.66
C ALA A 184 -3.27 15.78 8.65
N ASP A 185 -3.70 16.26 7.49
CA ASP A 185 -4.88 17.11 7.36
C ASP A 185 -6.12 16.28 7.04
N LEU A 186 -7.26 16.78 7.48
CA LEU A 186 -8.57 16.20 7.18
C LEU A 186 -9.37 17.20 6.36
N TYR A 187 -10.05 16.72 5.34
CA TYR A 187 -10.97 17.49 4.52
C TYR A 187 -12.38 16.98 4.75
N CYS A 188 -13.32 17.89 4.94
CA CYS A 188 -14.73 17.55 4.92
C CYS A 188 -15.50 18.55 4.07
N GLU A 189 -16.54 18.05 3.41
CA GLU A 189 -17.48 18.90 2.68
C GLU A 189 -18.67 19.22 3.57
N VAL A 190 -18.96 20.51 3.68
CA VAL A 190 -19.97 21.05 4.58
C VAL A 190 -21.05 21.71 3.73
N PRO A 191 -22.19 21.02 3.50
CA PRO A 191 -23.29 21.59 2.74
C PRO A 191 -23.97 22.68 3.58
N ILE A 192 -24.22 23.84 2.96
CA ILE A 192 -24.93 24.96 3.58
C ILE A 192 -26.02 25.50 2.68
N SER A 193 -27.07 26.06 3.28
CA SER A 193 -28.15 26.70 2.53
C SER A 193 -27.69 28.01 1.88
N ILE A 194 -28.35 28.41 0.78
CA ILE A 194 -28.15 29.72 0.15
C ILE A 194 -28.35 30.87 1.16
N VAL A 195 -29.30 30.72 2.09
CA VAL A 195 -29.58 31.74 3.12
C VAL A 195 -28.39 31.90 4.05
N THR A 196 -27.83 30.80 4.56
CA THR A 196 -26.64 30.81 5.42
C THR A 196 -25.41 31.33 4.69
N ALA A 197 -25.26 30.99 3.41
CA ALA A 197 -24.16 31.50 2.57
C ALA A 197 -24.26 33.03 2.38
N ALA A 198 -25.46 33.55 2.13
CA ALA A 198 -25.71 34.96 1.89
C ALA A 198 -25.63 35.80 3.19
N LEU A 199 -26.33 35.38 4.24
CA LEU A 199 -26.48 36.15 5.48
C LEU A 199 -25.41 35.85 6.54
N GLY A 200 -24.67 34.75 6.37
CA GLY A 200 -23.80 34.22 7.40
C GLY A 200 -24.56 33.45 8.48
N GLY A 201 -23.82 32.85 9.40
CA GLY A 201 -24.39 32.07 10.50
C GLY A 201 -23.35 31.25 11.24
N GLU A 202 -23.82 30.36 12.10
CA GLU A 202 -22.99 29.38 12.82
C GLU A 202 -23.53 27.98 12.55
N LEU A 203 -22.62 27.02 12.36
CA LEU A 203 -22.93 25.63 12.05
C LEU A 203 -22.04 24.71 12.88
N GLU A 204 -22.58 23.61 13.38
CA GLU A 204 -21.78 22.51 13.94
C GLU A 204 -21.17 21.65 12.81
N VAL A 205 -19.84 21.53 12.80
CA VAL A 205 -19.11 20.61 11.92
C VAL A 205 -18.57 19.42 12.72
N PRO A 206 -18.58 18.20 12.15
CA PRO A 206 -18.00 17.05 12.79
C PRO A 206 -16.46 17.14 12.81
N SER A 207 -15.86 16.59 13.84
CA SER A 207 -14.43 16.36 13.99
C SER A 207 -14.19 14.98 14.62
N LEU A 208 -12.95 14.49 14.61
CA LEU A 208 -12.63 13.19 15.20
C LEU A 208 -12.82 13.14 16.73
N GLU A 209 -12.88 14.28 17.40
CA GLU A 209 -13.05 14.40 18.86
C GLU A 209 -14.50 14.78 19.27
N GLY A 210 -15.40 14.98 18.30
CA GLY A 210 -16.77 15.44 18.57
C GLY A 210 -17.20 16.55 17.62
N ARG A 211 -17.90 17.57 18.12
CA ARG A 211 -18.47 18.66 17.32
C ARG A 211 -17.73 19.96 17.54
N LEU A 212 -17.58 20.75 16.48
CA LEU A 212 -16.96 22.07 16.51
C LEU A 212 -17.92 23.10 15.92
N ASN A 213 -17.96 24.31 16.50
CA ASN A 213 -18.71 25.40 15.91
C ASN A 213 -17.88 26.12 14.84
N LEU A 214 -18.40 26.17 13.62
CA LEU A 214 -17.84 26.91 12.50
C LEU A 214 -18.69 28.16 12.24
N LYS A 215 -18.05 29.33 12.34
CA LYS A 215 -18.67 30.61 11.99
C LYS A 215 -18.52 30.91 10.51
N ILE A 216 -19.63 31.11 9.83
CA ILE A 216 -19.71 31.40 8.39
C ILE A 216 -19.97 32.90 8.21
N PRO A 217 -19.03 33.66 7.62
CA PRO A 217 -19.27 35.04 7.25
C PRO A 217 -20.34 35.18 6.16
N ALA A 218 -21.06 36.29 6.17
CA ALA A 218 -21.97 36.67 5.10
C ALA A 218 -21.23 36.75 3.73
N GLY A 219 -21.93 36.40 2.66
CA GLY A 219 -21.38 36.37 1.30
C GLY A 219 -20.36 35.24 1.06
N THR A 220 -20.40 34.16 1.84
CA THR A 220 -19.52 33.01 1.66
C THR A 220 -19.84 32.30 0.33
N GLN A 221 -18.83 32.15 -0.51
CA GLN A 221 -18.93 31.48 -1.80
C GLN A 221 -18.75 29.97 -1.63
N THR A 222 -19.33 29.18 -2.55
CA THR A 222 -19.10 27.74 -2.63
C THR A 222 -17.61 27.43 -2.85
N HIS A 223 -17.16 26.28 -2.35
CA HIS A 223 -15.77 25.83 -2.29
C HIS A 223 -14.82 26.68 -1.45
N LYS A 224 -15.30 27.72 -0.76
CA LYS A 224 -14.50 28.44 0.23
C LYS A 224 -14.10 27.48 1.35
N GLN A 225 -12.82 27.51 1.71
CA GLN A 225 -12.26 26.62 2.73
C GLN A 225 -12.08 27.38 4.05
N PHE A 226 -12.52 26.75 5.13
CA PHE A 226 -12.28 27.21 6.50
C PHE A 226 -11.36 26.23 7.21
N ARG A 227 -10.29 26.76 7.79
CA ARG A 227 -9.24 25.96 8.44
C ARG A 227 -9.41 25.99 9.95
N MET A 228 -9.69 24.83 10.53
CA MET A 228 -9.76 24.60 11.97
C MET A 228 -8.41 24.06 12.43
N ARG A 229 -7.62 24.92 13.08
CA ARG A 229 -6.22 24.61 13.42
C ARG A 229 -6.12 23.50 14.47
N GLY A 230 -5.22 22.53 14.26
CA GLY A 230 -4.92 21.45 15.20
C GLY A 230 -6.06 20.45 15.39
N LYS A 231 -6.98 20.37 14.42
CA LYS A 231 -8.14 19.46 14.42
C LYS A 231 -8.05 18.36 13.36
N GLY A 232 -6.86 18.16 12.77
CA GLY A 232 -6.54 17.03 11.90
C GLY A 232 -5.98 15.83 12.68
N VAL A 233 -5.06 15.11 12.06
CA VAL A 233 -4.43 13.89 12.58
C VAL A 233 -2.99 14.15 13.01
N LYS A 234 -2.55 13.46 14.06
CA LYS A 234 -1.13 13.40 14.45
C LYS A 234 -0.44 12.24 13.72
N PRO A 235 0.58 12.47 12.88
CA PRO A 235 1.27 11.39 12.19
C PRO A 235 2.07 10.47 13.13
N VAL A 236 2.12 9.16 12.82
CA VAL A 236 2.92 8.18 13.59
C VAL A 236 4.41 8.49 13.57
N ARG A 237 4.92 8.97 12.44
CA ARG A 237 6.36 9.25 12.24
C ARG A 237 6.84 10.55 12.91
N GLY A 238 5.99 11.15 13.76
CA GLY A 238 6.23 12.46 14.35
C GLY A 238 5.84 13.61 13.41
N GLY A 239 5.65 14.79 13.98
CA GLY A 239 5.22 15.99 13.25
C GLY A 239 4.17 16.78 14.04
N PRO A 240 3.81 17.99 13.55
CA PRO A 240 2.69 18.74 14.10
C PRO A 240 1.38 17.99 13.84
N ILE A 241 0.38 18.27 14.68
CA ILE A 241 -1.01 17.87 14.42
C ILE A 241 -1.48 18.68 13.20
N GLY A 242 -2.11 18.02 12.23
CA GLY A 242 -2.68 18.71 11.08
C GLY A 242 -3.95 19.48 11.42
N ASP A 243 -4.57 20.03 10.38
CA ASP A 243 -5.76 20.85 10.46
C ASP A 243 -6.98 20.12 9.90
N LEU A 244 -8.18 20.56 10.29
CA LEU A 244 -9.43 20.19 9.62
C LEU A 244 -9.82 21.32 8.66
N ILE A 245 -9.90 21.00 7.37
CA ILE A 245 -10.28 21.90 6.30
C ILE A 245 -11.73 21.61 5.92
N CYS A 246 -12.61 22.50 6.34
CA CYS A 246 -14.03 22.46 5.97
C CYS A 246 -14.22 23.20 4.65
N ARG A 247 -14.55 22.46 3.58
CA ARG A 247 -14.92 23.02 2.28
C ARG A 247 -16.44 23.24 2.26
N ILE A 248 -16.86 24.49 2.10
CA ILE A 248 -18.27 24.81 2.01
C ILE A 248 -18.82 24.41 0.64
N VAL A 249 -19.99 23.78 0.60
CA VAL A 249 -20.75 23.54 -0.63
C VAL A 249 -22.11 24.19 -0.48
N VAL A 250 -22.44 25.15 -1.35
CA VAL A 250 -23.75 25.80 -1.28
C VAL A 250 -24.78 24.91 -1.97
N GLU A 251 -25.74 24.42 -1.21
CA GLU A 251 -26.82 23.58 -1.73
C GLU A 251 -27.93 24.45 -2.31
N THR A 252 -28.25 24.22 -3.59
CA THR A 252 -29.38 24.89 -4.24
C THR A 252 -30.66 24.13 -3.89
N PRO A 253 -31.67 24.79 -3.30
CA PRO A 253 -32.88 24.12 -2.84
C PRO A 253 -33.69 23.56 -4.01
N VAL A 254 -34.18 22.34 -3.85
CA VAL A 254 -35.04 21.65 -4.84
C VAL A 254 -36.49 21.62 -4.36
N LYS A 255 -37.43 21.42 -5.29
CA LYS A 255 -38.88 21.26 -5.00
C LYS A 255 -39.50 22.42 -4.21
N LEU A 256 -39.26 23.64 -4.67
CA LEU A 256 -39.77 24.87 -4.05
C LEU A 256 -41.31 25.00 -4.15
N SER A 257 -41.93 25.48 -3.07
CA SER A 257 -43.35 25.85 -3.03
C SER A 257 -43.63 27.11 -3.87
N ALA A 258 -44.91 27.38 -4.16
CA ALA A 258 -45.30 28.59 -4.90
C ALA A 258 -44.86 29.88 -4.18
N GLU A 259 -45.02 29.91 -2.86
CA GLU A 259 -44.58 31.03 -2.01
C GLU A 259 -43.06 31.22 -2.04
N GLN A 260 -42.29 30.14 -1.92
CA GLN A 260 -40.83 30.20 -1.96
C GLN A 260 -40.30 30.69 -3.32
N LYS A 261 -40.94 30.29 -4.42
CA LYS A 261 -40.61 30.78 -5.76
C LYS A 261 -40.89 32.28 -5.88
N GLN A 262 -42.05 32.74 -5.41
CA GLN A 262 -42.38 34.18 -5.40
C GLN A 262 -41.36 35.00 -4.61
N LEU A 263 -40.90 34.50 -3.45
CA LEU A 263 -39.86 35.17 -2.67
C LEU A 263 -38.53 35.28 -3.42
N LEU A 264 -38.12 34.23 -4.13
CA LEU A 264 -36.90 34.25 -4.95
C LEU A 264 -37.02 35.20 -6.15
N GLU A 265 -38.19 35.28 -6.79
CA GLU A 265 -38.46 36.24 -7.86
C GLU A 265 -38.40 37.68 -7.37
N GLN A 266 -39.01 37.97 -6.22
CA GLN A 266 -38.94 39.30 -5.59
C GLN A 266 -37.50 39.66 -5.21
N PHE A 267 -36.74 38.70 -4.66
CA PHE A 267 -35.33 38.88 -4.35
C PHE A 267 -34.53 39.20 -5.62
N ALA A 268 -34.71 38.44 -6.70
CA ALA A 268 -34.06 38.69 -7.99
C ALA A 268 -34.36 40.11 -8.53
N GLN A 269 -35.63 40.51 -8.54
CA GLN A 269 -36.03 41.86 -8.96
C GLN A 269 -35.40 42.96 -8.11
N SER A 270 -35.21 42.74 -6.80
CA SER A 270 -34.55 43.69 -5.92
C SER A 270 -33.06 43.85 -6.25
N MET A 271 -32.40 42.77 -6.64
CA MET A 271 -30.98 42.73 -7.03
C MET A 271 -30.77 43.42 -8.38
N ASP A 272 -31.66 43.20 -9.35
CA ASP A 272 -31.61 43.87 -10.65
C ASP A 272 -31.75 45.39 -10.53
N LYS A 273 -32.65 45.87 -9.65
CA LYS A 273 -32.79 47.29 -9.34
C LYS A 273 -31.54 47.90 -8.72
N ALA A 274 -30.78 47.12 -7.96
CA ALA A 274 -29.52 47.54 -7.34
C ALA A 274 -28.31 47.48 -8.30
N GLY A 275 -28.50 46.93 -9.50
CA GLY A 275 -27.51 46.87 -10.58
C GLY A 275 -26.49 45.73 -10.43
N LYS A 276 -25.44 45.75 -11.27
CA LYS A 276 -24.45 44.65 -11.43
C LYS A 276 -23.50 44.42 -10.24
N LYS A 277 -23.77 44.97 -9.07
CA LYS A 277 -22.83 44.95 -7.92
C LYS A 277 -22.81 43.61 -7.17
N HIS A 278 -23.81 42.76 -7.37
CA HIS A 278 -24.03 41.60 -6.51
C HIS A 278 -23.52 40.25 -7.07
N SER A 279 -23.25 40.17 -8.39
CA SER A 279 -22.79 38.95 -9.06
C SER A 279 -21.55 39.20 -9.94
N PRO A 280 -20.38 39.53 -9.37
CA PRO A 280 -19.19 39.90 -10.16
C PRO A 280 -18.66 38.76 -11.05
N ASN A 281 -18.68 37.51 -10.56
CA ASN A 281 -18.19 36.35 -11.30
C ASN A 281 -19.05 36.05 -12.54
N GLU A 282 -20.38 36.16 -12.40
CA GLU A 282 -21.32 35.94 -13.49
C GLU A 282 -21.13 36.99 -14.60
N ASN A 283 -21.03 38.27 -14.23
CA ASN A 283 -20.78 39.35 -15.18
C ASN A 283 -19.45 39.15 -15.93
N SER A 284 -18.37 38.82 -15.21
CA SER A 284 -17.06 38.54 -15.80
C SER A 284 -17.10 37.37 -16.78
N TRP A 285 -17.83 36.31 -16.44
CA TRP A 285 -17.99 35.14 -17.31
C TRP A 285 -18.78 35.48 -18.58
N ILE A 286 -19.89 36.22 -18.48
CA ILE A 286 -20.69 36.66 -19.63
C ILE A 286 -19.85 37.53 -20.57
N ASP A 287 -19.07 38.45 -20.02
CA ASP A 287 -18.21 39.33 -20.82
C ASP A 287 -17.08 38.54 -21.51
N SER A 288 -16.49 37.56 -20.82
CA SER A 288 -15.50 36.65 -21.40
C SER A 288 -16.08 35.79 -22.53
N MET A 289 -17.32 35.32 -22.36
CA MET A 289 -18.04 34.54 -23.36
C MET A 289 -18.33 35.36 -24.62
N LYS A 290 -18.77 36.62 -24.46
CA LYS A 290 -19.02 37.52 -25.61
C LYS A 290 -17.75 37.75 -26.44
N LYS A 291 -16.63 38.04 -25.77
CA LYS A 291 -15.32 38.21 -26.43
C LYS A 291 -14.92 36.97 -27.22
N PHE A 292 -15.05 35.78 -26.62
CA PHE A 292 -14.74 34.52 -27.30
C PHE A 292 -15.54 34.32 -28.60
N PHE A 293 -16.84 34.64 -28.60
CA PHE A 293 -17.67 34.54 -29.80
C PHE A 293 -17.43 35.64 -30.83
N GLU A 294 -16.96 36.81 -30.43
CA GLU A 294 -16.51 37.88 -31.32
C GLU A 294 -15.19 37.48 -32.02
N ASP A 295 -14.24 36.92 -31.26
CA ASP A 295 -12.96 36.42 -31.79
C ASP A 295 -13.16 35.25 -32.77
N MET A 296 -14.17 34.40 -32.58
CA MET A 296 -14.51 33.30 -33.52
C MET A 296 -15.17 33.74 -34.82
N LYS A 297 -15.80 34.92 -34.85
CA LYS A 297 -16.45 35.47 -36.05
C LYS A 297 -15.50 36.32 -36.89
N SER A 298 -14.32 36.60 -36.36
CA SER A 298 -13.22 37.36 -36.98
C SER A 298 -12.28 36.42 -37.73
#